data_AF-A0AAD5LQM1-F1
#
_entry.id   AF-A0AAD5LQM1-F1
#
_cell.length_a   1.000
_cell.length_b   1.000
_cell.length_c   1.000
_cell.angle_alpha   90.00
_cell.angle_beta   90.00
_cell.angle_gamma   90.00
#
_symmetry.space_group_name_H-M   'P 1'
#
loop_
_entity.id
_entity.type
_entity.pdbx_description
1 polymer ?
#
loop_
_entity_poly.entity_id
_entity_poly.type
_entity_poly.pdbx_seq_one_letter_code
_entity_poly.pdbx_strand_id
1 'polypeptide(L)'
;MTLVRVAVCFGLIATAWLSPADAHSYLIKPQSRTNEYSIITADSPGCPRNTVGKVTSYEAGETIDVRYWRNSHVGGFIRWSIVPRGQESKQEFDRNTFLYTCRESGPECRPRNNPENPLVGDGSPDNTIPCGDQITLPDWLPAGDYVLQWTWFGVGQSFGNVGWAERQFRSCADIKLTSAGSKKKPACPRFVGGDRVTKAQNKGNNQCFYFYVNDIVNTVFKGENNNAMTNYKFGVPAEVEKCGGGGGGANNEDGSHGEGSNTTAPTTRQPLPSVGPAPSPQPTPSSTQKRCREKKNQ
;
A
#
# COMPACT_ATOMS: atom_id res chain seq x y z
N MET A 1 9.49 -53.45 50.13
CA MET A 1 9.53 -53.38 48.65
C MET A 1 8.54 -52.31 48.22
N THR A 2 9.02 -51.11 47.90
CA THR A 2 8.18 -49.97 47.52
C THR A 2 8.67 -49.50 46.16
N LEU A 3 7.91 -49.79 45.10
CA LEU A 3 8.21 -49.32 43.75
C LEU A 3 7.72 -47.88 43.61
N VAL A 4 8.67 -46.93 43.51
CA VAL A 4 8.39 -45.56 43.06
C VAL A 4 8.35 -45.57 41.54
N ARG A 5 7.17 -45.34 40.96
CA ARG A 5 7.00 -45.10 39.52
C ARG A 5 7.28 -43.62 39.25
N VAL A 6 8.46 -43.32 38.70
CA VAL A 6 8.77 -42.01 38.13
C VAL A 6 8.16 -41.96 36.72
N ALA A 7 7.07 -41.21 36.57
CA ALA A 7 6.51 -40.89 35.26
C ALA A 7 7.28 -39.70 34.67
N VAL A 8 8.13 -39.97 33.69
CA VAL A 8 8.79 -38.92 32.89
C VAL A 8 7.82 -38.51 31.78
N CYS A 9 7.12 -37.40 31.97
CA CYS A 9 6.43 -36.71 30.89
C CYS A 9 7.48 -35.97 30.05
N PHE A 10 7.94 -36.60 28.96
CA PHE A 10 8.61 -35.86 27.90
C PHE A 10 7.58 -34.97 27.20
N GLY A 11 7.60 -33.69 27.54
CA GLY A 11 6.84 -32.67 26.85
C GLY A 11 7.24 -32.62 25.38
N LEU A 12 6.28 -32.85 24.50
CA LEU A 12 6.38 -32.49 23.09
C LEU A 12 6.51 -30.97 23.00
N ILE A 13 7.73 -30.47 22.87
CA ILE A 13 7.97 -29.10 22.43
C ILE A 13 7.56 -29.09 20.96
N ALA A 14 6.33 -28.63 20.70
CA ALA A 14 5.91 -28.25 19.36
C ALA A 14 6.76 -27.05 18.96
N THR A 15 7.88 -27.31 18.28
CA THR A 15 8.57 -26.28 17.51
C THR A 15 7.60 -25.85 16.43
N ALA A 16 6.97 -24.68 16.60
CA ALA A 16 6.28 -24.04 15.50
C ALA A 16 7.35 -23.72 14.47
N TRP A 17 7.43 -24.54 13.43
CA TRP A 17 8.23 -24.27 12.24
C TRP A 17 7.67 -22.99 11.64
N LEU A 18 8.31 -21.86 11.93
CA LEU A 18 8.12 -20.64 11.16
C LEU A 18 8.62 -20.95 9.76
N SER A 19 7.71 -21.30 8.85
CA SER A 19 8.05 -21.38 7.44
C SER A 19 8.72 -20.06 7.04
N PRO A 20 9.90 -20.10 6.41
CA PRO A 20 10.50 -18.89 5.87
C PRO A 20 9.55 -18.36 4.79
N ALA A 21 8.73 -17.38 5.14
CA ALA A 21 7.94 -16.65 4.17
C ALA A 21 8.91 -15.72 3.44
N ASP A 22 9.17 -16.05 2.17
CA ASP A 22 9.82 -15.14 1.24
C ASP A 22 8.76 -14.18 0.70
N ALA A 23 9.15 -12.93 0.49
CA ALA A 23 8.22 -11.91 0.11
C ALA A 23 7.86 -12.02 -1.37
N HIS A 24 6.58 -12.24 -1.68
CA HIS A 24 6.10 -12.33 -3.06
C HIS A 24 4.93 -11.39 -3.29
N SER A 25 5.20 -10.15 -3.73
CA SER A 25 4.16 -9.18 -4.09
C SER A 25 4.39 -8.66 -5.51
N TYR A 26 3.30 -8.52 -6.24
CA TYR A 26 3.27 -7.93 -7.58
C TYR A 26 1.93 -7.22 -7.84
N LEU A 27 1.94 -6.33 -8.82
CA LEU A 27 0.76 -5.59 -9.27
C LEU A 27 -0.22 -6.52 -10.01
N ILE A 28 -1.50 -6.48 -9.65
CA ILE A 28 -2.59 -7.22 -10.31
C ILE A 28 -3.58 -6.31 -11.05
N LYS A 29 -3.72 -5.06 -10.62
CA LYS A 29 -4.49 -4.04 -11.34
C LYS A 29 -3.73 -2.72 -11.38
N PRO A 30 -3.55 -2.11 -12.56
CA PRO A 30 -3.74 -2.70 -13.89
C PRO A 30 -2.94 -4.00 -14.07
N GLN A 31 -3.33 -4.85 -15.02
CA GLN A 31 -2.70 -6.17 -15.19
C GLN A 31 -1.20 -6.01 -15.49
N SER A 32 -0.35 -6.55 -14.63
CA SER A 32 1.09 -6.57 -14.82
C SER A 32 1.48 -7.42 -16.03
N ARG A 33 2.61 -7.09 -16.67
CA ARG A 33 3.30 -7.89 -17.69
C ARG A 33 3.70 -9.28 -17.16
N THR A 34 3.78 -9.42 -15.84
CA THR A 34 4.13 -10.65 -15.14
C THR A 34 3.14 -10.95 -14.03
N ASN A 35 2.81 -12.23 -13.84
CA ASN A 35 2.03 -12.72 -12.68
C ASN A 35 2.94 -13.31 -11.60
N GLU A 36 4.19 -12.85 -11.56
CA GLU A 36 5.24 -13.23 -10.62
C GLU A 36 5.91 -11.97 -10.09
N TYR A 37 6.45 -12.08 -8.87
CA TYR A 37 7.23 -11.01 -8.26
C TYR A 37 8.57 -10.84 -8.98
N SER A 38 9.12 -9.63 -8.93
CA SER A 38 10.45 -9.34 -9.45
C SER A 38 11.16 -8.40 -8.51
N ILE A 39 12.42 -8.71 -8.22
CA ILE A 39 13.25 -7.99 -7.25
C ILE A 39 14.10 -6.91 -7.92
N ILE A 40 14.46 -5.88 -7.15
CA ILE A 40 15.42 -4.86 -7.56
C ILE A 40 16.85 -5.30 -7.22
N THR A 41 17.73 -5.25 -8.22
CA THR A 41 19.18 -5.43 -8.13
C THR A 41 19.90 -4.28 -8.83
N ALA A 42 21.22 -4.16 -8.64
CA ALA A 42 22.03 -3.13 -9.29
C ALA A 42 21.91 -3.14 -10.82
N ASP A 43 21.85 -4.34 -11.42
CA ASP A 43 21.77 -4.54 -12.87
C ASP A 43 20.33 -4.65 -13.40
N SER A 44 19.34 -4.43 -12.54
CA SER A 44 17.96 -4.66 -12.94
C SER A 44 17.46 -3.60 -13.94
N PRO A 45 16.81 -4.01 -15.04
CA PRO A 45 16.15 -3.10 -15.99
C PRO A 45 15.03 -2.30 -15.30
N GLY A 46 14.47 -1.27 -15.94
CA GLY A 46 13.33 -0.54 -15.36
C GLY A 46 12.13 -1.46 -15.13
N CYS A 47 11.74 -2.23 -16.14
CA CYS A 47 10.70 -3.27 -16.03
C CYS A 47 11.28 -4.69 -15.98
N PRO A 48 10.68 -5.63 -15.23
CA PRO A 48 11.11 -7.04 -15.19
C PRO A 48 11.09 -7.74 -16.54
N ARG A 49 10.15 -7.36 -17.40
CA ARG A 49 10.01 -7.85 -18.77
C ARG A 49 9.71 -6.70 -19.71
N ASN A 50 10.31 -6.76 -20.90
CA ASN A 50 10.11 -5.78 -21.97
C ASN A 50 9.02 -6.20 -22.96
N THR A 51 8.52 -7.43 -22.88
CA THR A 51 7.37 -7.86 -23.68
C THR A 51 6.12 -7.12 -23.23
N VAL A 52 5.43 -6.50 -24.19
CA VAL A 52 4.16 -5.80 -23.96
C VAL A 52 3.12 -6.78 -23.44
N GLY A 53 2.48 -6.43 -22.33
CA GLY A 53 1.40 -7.18 -21.70
C GLY A 53 0.02 -6.76 -22.21
N LYS A 54 -1.02 -7.05 -21.42
CA LYS A 54 -2.38 -6.57 -21.71
C LYS A 54 -2.45 -5.05 -21.53
N VAL A 55 -2.82 -4.33 -22.58
CA VAL A 55 -3.05 -2.89 -22.52
C VAL A 55 -4.42 -2.59 -21.93
N THR A 56 -4.46 -1.70 -20.93
CA THR A 56 -5.72 -1.16 -20.38
C THR A 56 -5.82 0.34 -20.68
N SER A 57 -6.97 0.79 -21.16
CA SER A 57 -7.19 2.20 -21.53
C SER A 57 -7.72 3.00 -20.35
N TYR A 58 -7.21 4.22 -20.19
CA TYR A 58 -7.62 5.21 -19.21
C TYR A 58 -7.54 6.62 -19.80
N GLU A 59 -8.13 7.60 -19.13
CA GLU A 59 -7.94 9.02 -19.42
C GLU A 59 -6.78 9.61 -18.61
N ALA A 60 -6.13 10.64 -19.14
CA ALA A 60 -5.20 11.44 -18.33
C ALA A 60 -5.97 12.10 -17.18
N GLY A 61 -5.42 12.07 -15.97
CA GLY A 61 -6.11 12.54 -14.77
C GLY A 61 -7.16 11.57 -14.20
N GLU A 62 -7.41 10.43 -14.83
CA GLU A 62 -8.38 9.44 -14.33
C GLU A 62 -7.94 8.87 -12.98
N THR A 63 -8.90 8.67 -12.08
CA THR A 63 -8.68 7.93 -10.84
C THR A 63 -9.00 6.45 -11.07
N ILE A 64 -7.97 5.61 -10.93
CA ILE A 64 -8.03 4.19 -11.26
C ILE A 64 -7.88 3.30 -10.03
N ASP A 65 -8.53 2.15 -10.07
CA ASP A 65 -8.36 1.09 -9.08
C ASP A 65 -7.00 0.40 -9.26
N VAL A 66 -6.16 0.43 -8.23
CA VAL A 66 -4.90 -0.32 -8.21
C VAL A 66 -4.92 -1.39 -7.16
N ARG A 67 -4.44 -2.58 -7.54
CA ARG A 67 -4.36 -3.71 -6.62
C ARG A 67 -3.05 -4.46 -6.78
N TYR A 68 -2.52 -4.96 -5.67
CA TYR A 68 -1.32 -5.79 -5.57
C TYR A 68 -1.51 -6.78 -4.42
N TRP A 69 -0.90 -7.96 -4.49
CA TRP A 69 -1.11 -8.97 -3.46
C TRP A 69 -0.50 -8.58 -2.12
N ARG A 70 -1.30 -8.56 -1.06
CA ARG A 70 -0.82 -8.56 0.31
C ARG A 70 0.07 -9.77 0.50
N ASN A 71 1.21 -9.50 1.10
CA ASN A 71 2.20 -10.47 1.46
C ASN A 71 2.36 -10.41 3.00
N SER A 72 3.16 -11.28 3.62
CA SER A 72 3.32 -11.35 5.08
C SER A 72 4.11 -10.19 5.70
N HIS A 73 4.65 -9.27 4.89
CA HIS A 73 5.53 -8.20 5.36
C HIS A 73 4.75 -6.90 5.51
N VAL A 74 5.11 -6.16 6.56
CA VAL A 74 4.42 -4.95 6.97
C VAL A 74 5.21 -3.71 6.58
N GLY A 75 4.48 -2.68 6.19
CA GLY A 75 5.04 -1.35 5.96
C GLY A 75 5.79 -1.19 4.65
N GLY A 76 6.56 -0.11 4.60
CA GLY A 76 7.22 0.36 3.41
C GLY A 76 6.32 1.25 2.54
N PHE A 77 6.91 1.66 1.44
CA PHE A 77 6.35 2.62 0.50
C PHE A 77 6.07 1.94 -0.83
N ILE A 78 5.03 2.41 -1.51
CA ILE A 78 4.81 2.15 -2.93
C ILE A 78 5.16 3.42 -3.71
N ARG A 79 6.07 3.29 -4.68
CA ARG A 79 6.32 4.29 -5.71
C ARG A 79 5.52 3.94 -6.96
N TRP A 80 4.87 4.96 -7.51
CA TRP A 80 4.21 4.92 -8.81
C TRP A 80 4.94 5.84 -9.78
N SER A 81 5.39 5.27 -10.88
CA SER A 81 6.09 5.97 -11.95
C SER A 81 5.48 5.58 -13.29
N ILE A 82 5.52 6.47 -14.28
CA ILE A 82 4.95 6.21 -15.61
C ILE A 82 5.84 6.77 -16.70
N VAL A 83 6.09 6.01 -17.76
CA VAL A 83 6.93 6.42 -18.89
C VAL A 83 6.26 6.05 -20.21
N PRO A 84 6.54 6.77 -21.31
CA PRO A 84 6.13 6.32 -22.65
C PRO A 84 6.64 4.91 -22.95
N ARG A 85 5.85 4.11 -23.66
CA ARG A 85 6.27 2.77 -24.08
C ARG A 85 7.57 2.85 -24.92
N GLY A 86 8.51 1.95 -24.66
CA GLY A 86 9.85 1.97 -25.26
C GLY A 86 10.89 2.80 -24.49
N GLN A 87 10.49 3.48 -23.40
CA GLN A 87 11.39 4.25 -22.52
C GLN A 87 11.52 3.62 -21.12
N GLU A 88 11.34 2.30 -20.99
CA GLU A 88 11.27 1.58 -19.71
C GLU A 88 12.61 1.39 -18.97
N SER A 89 13.49 2.40 -18.99
CA SER A 89 14.74 2.39 -18.23
C SER A 89 14.53 2.77 -16.76
N LYS A 90 15.43 2.34 -15.88
CA LYS A 90 15.40 2.74 -14.47
C LYS A 90 15.40 4.27 -14.32
N GLN A 91 16.29 4.94 -15.06
CA GLN A 91 16.45 6.40 -14.99
C GLN A 91 15.18 7.14 -15.42
N GLU A 92 14.50 6.65 -16.45
CA GLU A 92 13.26 7.27 -16.92
C GLU A 92 12.11 7.08 -15.93
N PHE A 93 11.99 5.92 -15.29
CA PHE A 93 11.02 5.74 -14.21
C PHE A 93 11.33 6.62 -13.00
N ASP A 94 12.60 6.73 -12.59
CA ASP A 94 12.99 7.57 -11.46
C ASP A 94 12.61 9.05 -11.70
N ARG A 95 12.78 9.57 -12.93
CA ARG A 95 12.42 10.94 -13.34
C ARG A 95 10.91 11.18 -13.52
N ASN A 96 10.13 10.12 -13.67
CA ASN A 96 8.70 10.20 -13.95
C ASN A 96 7.88 9.51 -12.85
N THR A 97 8.40 9.55 -11.63
CA THR A 97 7.63 9.30 -10.41
C THR A 97 6.59 10.40 -10.24
N PHE A 98 5.34 10.01 -9.96
CA PHE A 98 4.24 10.96 -9.78
C PHE A 98 3.52 10.80 -8.44
N LEU A 99 3.65 9.63 -7.81
CA LEU A 99 2.93 9.35 -6.57
C LEU A 99 3.71 8.37 -5.70
N TYR A 100 3.71 8.64 -4.40
CA TYR A 100 4.05 7.70 -3.35
C TYR A 100 2.85 7.43 -2.45
N THR A 101 2.68 6.18 -2.04
CA THR A 101 1.63 5.76 -1.09
C THR A 101 2.21 4.80 -0.04
N CYS A 102 1.60 4.68 1.13
CA CYS A 102 1.98 3.60 2.04
C CYS A 102 1.46 2.24 1.55
N ARG A 103 2.21 1.16 1.79
CA ARG A 103 1.89 -0.21 1.32
C ARG A 103 0.53 -0.73 1.75
N GLU A 104 0.11 -0.44 2.97
CA GLU A 104 -1.15 -0.93 3.55
C GLU A 104 -2.12 0.25 3.80
N SER A 105 -2.26 1.13 2.80
CA SER A 105 -3.10 2.34 2.90
C SER A 105 -4.60 2.08 2.68
N GLY A 106 -4.94 1.13 1.79
CA GLY A 106 -6.32 0.81 1.39
C GLY A 106 -7.11 -0.01 2.43
N PRO A 107 -8.45 0.11 2.46
CA PRO A 107 -9.30 -0.51 3.48
C PRO A 107 -9.34 -2.04 3.42
N GLU A 108 -9.11 -2.61 2.24
CA GLU A 108 -9.11 -4.06 1.97
C GLU A 108 -7.81 -4.75 2.42
N CYS A 109 -6.75 -3.97 2.66
CA CYS A 109 -5.42 -4.48 3.00
C CYS A 109 -5.32 -4.84 4.50
N ARG A 110 -6.15 -5.78 4.96
CA ARG A 110 -6.20 -6.20 6.37
C ARG A 110 -5.82 -7.68 6.53
N PRO A 111 -5.04 -8.02 7.58
CA PRO A 111 -4.73 -9.40 7.88
C PRO A 111 -5.99 -10.17 8.31
N ARG A 112 -6.20 -11.39 7.82
CA ARG A 112 -7.40 -12.20 8.15
C ARG A 112 -7.44 -12.68 9.60
N ASN A 113 -6.30 -13.14 10.13
CA ASN A 113 -6.26 -13.89 11.39
C ASN A 113 -5.88 -13.05 12.61
N ASN A 114 -5.39 -11.82 12.43
CA ASN A 114 -5.02 -10.93 13.53
C ASN A 114 -5.12 -9.44 13.12
N PRO A 115 -6.35 -8.92 12.91
CA PRO A 115 -6.57 -7.52 12.49
C PRO A 115 -5.92 -6.50 13.42
N GLU A 116 -5.84 -6.82 14.71
CA GLU A 116 -5.37 -5.94 15.78
C GLU A 116 -3.84 -5.86 15.90
N ASN A 117 -3.07 -6.84 15.40
CA ASN A 117 -1.61 -6.78 15.49
C ASN A 117 -1.01 -6.13 14.23
N PRO A 118 -0.51 -4.88 14.32
CA PRO A 118 -0.04 -4.12 13.16
C PRO A 118 1.26 -4.65 12.55
N LEU A 119 2.02 -5.50 13.24
CA LEU A 119 3.39 -5.86 12.86
C LEU A 119 3.57 -7.29 12.35
N VAL A 120 2.51 -8.10 12.33
CA VAL A 120 2.60 -9.50 11.91
C VAL A 120 2.06 -9.71 10.49
N GLY A 121 2.72 -10.64 9.80
CA GLY A 121 2.08 -11.40 8.72
C GLY A 121 0.86 -12.13 9.28
N ASP A 122 -0.13 -12.35 8.42
CA ASP A 122 -1.44 -12.83 8.85
C ASP A 122 -1.63 -14.33 8.66
N GLY A 123 -0.57 -15.02 8.25
CA GLY A 123 -0.60 -16.44 7.91
C GLY A 123 -1.56 -16.75 6.75
N SER A 124 -1.98 -15.75 5.98
CA SER A 124 -2.79 -15.98 4.79
C SER A 124 -1.91 -16.64 3.72
N PRO A 125 -2.47 -17.55 2.91
CA PRO A 125 -1.74 -18.08 1.76
C PRO A 125 -1.34 -16.95 0.81
N ASP A 126 -0.25 -17.16 0.08
CA ASP A 126 0.24 -16.24 -0.95
C ASP A 126 -0.90 -15.81 -1.87
N ASN A 127 -0.93 -14.51 -2.23
CA ASN A 127 -1.84 -13.97 -3.24
C ASN A 127 -3.33 -14.10 -2.90
N THR A 128 -3.72 -14.05 -1.62
CA THR A 128 -5.14 -14.21 -1.20
C THR A 128 -5.82 -12.95 -0.71
N ILE A 129 -5.07 -11.90 -0.40
CA ILE A 129 -5.62 -10.61 0.05
C ILE A 129 -5.11 -9.54 -0.90
N PRO A 130 -5.99 -8.87 -1.67
CA PRO A 130 -5.57 -7.74 -2.47
C PRO A 130 -5.39 -6.51 -1.57
N CYS A 131 -4.29 -5.81 -1.76
CA CYS A 131 -4.02 -4.49 -1.19
C CYS A 131 -3.99 -3.44 -2.29
N GLY A 132 -4.06 -2.18 -1.89
CA GLY A 132 -4.15 -1.05 -2.80
C GLY A 132 -5.46 -0.31 -2.58
N ASP A 133 -5.58 0.81 -3.28
CA ASP A 133 -6.74 1.69 -3.24
C ASP A 133 -6.85 2.33 -4.63
N GLN A 134 -7.20 3.61 -4.69
CA GLN A 134 -7.26 4.38 -5.91
C GLN A 134 -6.03 5.29 -6.05
N ILE A 135 -5.57 5.45 -7.30
CA ILE A 135 -4.56 6.46 -7.65
C ILE A 135 -5.08 7.31 -8.80
N THR A 136 -4.71 8.58 -8.82
CA THR A 136 -4.98 9.47 -9.95
C THR A 136 -3.80 9.43 -10.90
N LEU A 137 -4.03 9.06 -12.16
CA LEU A 137 -3.03 9.11 -13.22
C LEU A 137 -2.63 10.56 -13.51
N PRO A 138 -1.41 10.81 -14.01
CA PRO A 138 -1.00 12.16 -14.38
C PRO A 138 -1.92 12.87 -15.38
N ASP A 139 -2.36 14.08 -15.01
CA ASP A 139 -3.17 14.97 -15.84
C ASP A 139 -2.31 15.99 -16.64
N TRP A 140 -1.02 15.70 -16.83
CA TRP A 140 -0.10 16.51 -17.64
C TRP A 140 0.51 15.73 -18.79
N LEU A 141 0.13 14.46 -18.94
CA LEU A 141 0.63 13.60 -19.99
C LEU A 141 -0.27 13.71 -21.24
N PRO A 142 0.32 13.71 -22.44
CA PRO A 142 -0.46 13.58 -23.67
C PRO A 142 -1.06 12.17 -23.78
N ALA A 143 -2.09 12.04 -24.61
CA ALA A 143 -2.60 10.74 -25.04
C ALA A 143 -1.47 9.91 -25.67
N GLY A 144 -1.48 8.59 -25.43
CA GLY A 144 -0.42 7.71 -25.92
C GLY A 144 -0.33 6.39 -25.19
N ASP A 145 0.64 5.58 -25.61
CA ASP A 145 0.98 4.31 -24.99
C ASP A 145 2.03 4.49 -23.89
N TYR A 146 1.75 3.99 -22.70
CA TYR A 146 2.59 4.14 -21.51
C TYR A 146 2.80 2.82 -20.78
N VAL A 147 3.79 2.84 -19.90
CA VAL A 147 4.07 1.78 -18.93
C VAL A 147 4.01 2.37 -17.53
N LEU A 148 3.09 1.84 -16.71
CA LEU A 148 2.96 2.16 -15.30
C LEU A 148 3.82 1.20 -14.48
N GLN A 149 4.72 1.72 -13.67
CA GLN A 149 5.54 0.95 -12.73
C GLN A 149 5.00 1.09 -11.31
N TRP A 150 4.88 -0.05 -10.66
CA TRP A 150 4.65 -0.21 -9.23
C TRP A 150 5.95 -0.71 -8.59
N THR A 151 6.45 -0.03 -7.57
CA THR A 151 7.64 -0.44 -6.82
C THR A 151 7.38 -0.41 -5.32
N TRP A 152 7.67 -1.50 -4.61
CA TRP A 152 7.54 -1.61 -3.16
C TRP A 152 8.92 -1.70 -2.48
N PHE A 153 9.19 -0.82 -1.52
CA PHE A 153 10.49 -0.69 -0.85
C PHE A 153 10.38 -0.21 0.60
N GLY A 154 11.50 -0.24 1.32
CA GLY A 154 11.57 0.16 2.74
C GLY A 154 10.87 -0.85 3.66
N VAL A 155 10.98 -2.14 3.34
CA VAL A 155 10.26 -3.24 4.00
C VAL A 155 11.24 -4.00 4.88
N GLY A 156 10.78 -4.43 6.05
CA GLY A 156 11.56 -5.25 6.98
C GLY A 156 11.13 -6.71 6.96
N GLN A 157 11.79 -7.51 7.80
CA GLN A 157 11.47 -8.90 8.08
C GLN A 157 11.75 -9.86 6.91
N SER A 158 13.01 -10.09 6.54
CA SER A 158 13.37 -11.02 5.45
C SER A 158 13.70 -12.43 5.94
N PHE A 159 13.15 -13.47 5.30
CA PHE A 159 13.33 -14.89 5.68
C PHE A 159 13.06 -15.17 7.18
N GLY A 160 12.06 -14.51 7.76
CA GLY A 160 11.74 -14.61 9.19
C GLY A 160 12.69 -13.83 10.12
N ASN A 161 13.69 -13.12 9.58
CA ASN A 161 14.60 -12.29 10.35
C ASN A 161 14.08 -10.85 10.42
N VAL A 162 13.58 -10.45 11.59
CA VAL A 162 12.97 -9.12 11.83
C VAL A 162 13.97 -7.96 11.72
N GLY A 163 15.28 -8.23 11.88
CA GLY A 163 16.35 -7.25 11.76
C GLY A 163 16.88 -7.06 10.33
N TRP A 164 16.33 -7.77 9.34
CA TRP A 164 16.76 -7.68 7.95
C TRP A 164 15.76 -6.91 7.10
N ALA A 165 16.26 -6.10 6.17
CA ALA A 165 15.45 -5.52 5.13
C ALA A 165 15.01 -6.61 4.15
N GLU A 166 13.80 -6.48 3.64
CA GLU A 166 13.35 -7.29 2.52
C GLU A 166 13.88 -6.70 1.20
N ARG A 167 13.97 -7.56 0.19
CA ARG A 167 14.20 -7.10 -1.19
C ARG A 167 13.07 -6.16 -1.61
N GLN A 168 13.40 -5.29 -2.56
CA GLN A 168 12.42 -4.37 -3.12
C GLN A 168 11.80 -5.02 -4.35
N PHE A 169 10.50 -4.83 -4.53
CA PHE A 169 9.73 -5.50 -5.58
C PHE A 169 9.27 -4.51 -6.62
N ARG A 170 9.14 -4.96 -7.86
CA ARG A 170 8.62 -4.14 -8.94
C ARG A 170 7.65 -4.93 -9.83
N SER A 171 6.75 -4.20 -10.47
CA SER A 171 5.90 -4.70 -11.55
C SER A 171 5.64 -3.58 -12.56
N CYS A 172 5.38 -3.95 -13.81
CA CYS A 172 5.03 -3.01 -14.86
C CYS A 172 3.74 -3.44 -15.53
N ALA A 173 2.85 -2.49 -15.81
CA ALA A 173 1.62 -2.71 -16.56
C ALA A 173 1.58 -1.76 -17.77
N ASP A 174 1.09 -2.27 -18.89
CA ASP A 174 0.88 -1.46 -20.10
C ASP A 174 -0.48 -0.76 -20.02
N ILE A 175 -0.47 0.55 -20.23
CA ILE A 175 -1.69 1.35 -20.28
C ILE A 175 -1.71 2.24 -21.51
N LYS A 176 -2.90 2.69 -21.91
CA LYS A 176 -3.08 3.69 -22.96
C LYS A 176 -3.86 4.86 -22.40
N LEU A 177 -3.29 6.06 -22.48
CA LEU A 177 -4.02 7.30 -22.21
C LEU A 177 -4.79 7.69 -23.46
N THR A 178 -6.13 7.73 -23.39
CA THR A 178 -7.02 8.04 -24.51
C THR A 178 -7.26 9.53 -24.70
N SER A 179 -6.99 10.33 -23.68
CA SER A 179 -7.08 11.78 -23.67
C SER A 179 -5.73 12.40 -23.27
N ALA A 180 -5.51 13.64 -23.70
CA ALA A 180 -4.41 14.45 -23.20
C ALA A 180 -4.86 15.17 -21.93
N GLY A 181 -4.00 15.23 -20.93
CA GLY A 181 -4.22 16.00 -19.73
C GLY A 181 -4.09 17.50 -19.97
N SER A 182 -4.65 18.31 -19.07
CA SER A 182 -4.69 19.78 -19.21
C SER A 182 -3.74 20.54 -18.27
N LYS A 183 -3.05 19.84 -17.36
CA LYS A 183 -2.22 20.44 -16.30
C LYS A 183 -0.74 20.43 -16.65
N LYS A 184 0.04 21.18 -15.85
CA LYS A 184 1.51 21.15 -15.90
C LYS A 184 2.05 20.04 -14.98
N LYS A 185 3.19 19.43 -15.35
CA LYS A 185 3.88 18.46 -14.51
C LYS A 185 4.29 19.12 -13.18
N PRO A 186 3.88 18.59 -12.01
CA PRO A 186 4.36 19.07 -10.73
C PRO A 186 5.87 18.87 -10.57
N ALA A 187 6.53 19.77 -9.84
CA ALA A 187 7.95 19.63 -9.51
C ALA A 187 8.23 18.44 -8.59
N CYS A 188 7.23 18.02 -7.81
CA CYS A 188 7.34 17.01 -6.77
C CYS A 188 6.25 15.96 -6.91
N PRO A 189 6.56 14.69 -6.66
CA PRO A 189 5.54 13.64 -6.63
C PRO A 189 4.59 13.86 -5.46
N ARG A 190 3.33 13.50 -5.64
CA ARG A 190 2.34 13.52 -4.55
C ARG A 190 2.68 12.43 -3.54
N PHE A 191 2.32 12.63 -2.29
CA PHE A 191 2.40 11.62 -1.25
C PHE A 191 1.06 11.42 -0.55
N VAL A 192 0.68 10.16 -0.34
CA VAL A 192 -0.47 9.77 0.47
C VAL A 192 0.03 8.85 1.58
N GLY A 193 0.05 9.38 2.81
CA GLY A 193 0.44 8.64 3.99
C GLY A 193 -0.70 7.80 4.57
N GLY A 194 -0.42 7.15 5.70
CA GLY A 194 -1.42 6.42 6.48
C GLY A 194 -1.54 4.94 6.13
N ASP A 195 -0.64 4.12 6.66
CA ASP A 195 -0.81 2.66 6.69
C ASP A 195 -1.47 2.18 7.99
N ARG A 196 -1.74 0.88 8.04
CA ARG A 196 -2.31 0.21 9.19
C ARG A 196 -1.53 0.44 10.49
N VAL A 197 -0.20 0.46 10.44
CA VAL A 197 0.65 0.64 11.63
C VAL A 197 0.58 2.07 12.12
N THR A 198 0.64 3.05 11.21
CA THR A 198 0.54 4.47 11.60
C THR A 198 -0.82 4.76 12.24
N LYS A 199 -1.89 4.16 11.70
CA LYS A 199 -3.26 4.23 12.25
C LYS A 199 -3.33 3.56 13.62
N ALA A 200 -2.85 2.33 13.76
CA ALA A 200 -2.87 1.59 15.02
C ALA A 200 -2.06 2.27 16.14
N GLN A 201 -0.97 2.97 15.79
CA GLN A 201 -0.12 3.68 16.76
C GLN A 201 -0.46 5.17 16.92
N ASN A 202 -1.59 5.64 16.36
CA ASN A 202 -2.01 7.05 16.40
C ASN A 202 -0.91 8.03 15.95
N LYS A 203 -0.13 7.65 14.93
CA LYS A 203 0.96 8.47 14.35
C LYS A 203 0.47 9.43 13.26
N GLY A 204 -0.83 9.45 12.97
CA GLY A 204 -1.41 10.27 11.91
C GLY A 204 -1.27 9.66 10.51
N ASN A 205 -1.80 10.37 9.52
CA ASN A 205 -1.96 9.89 8.14
C ASN A 205 -0.98 10.51 7.14
N ASN A 206 0.06 11.20 7.60
CA ASN A 206 1.03 11.91 6.74
C ASN A 206 2.41 11.23 6.73
N GLN A 207 2.46 9.95 7.08
CA GLN A 207 3.68 9.16 7.11
C GLN A 207 3.34 7.68 6.91
N CYS A 208 4.37 6.91 6.54
CA CYS A 208 4.32 5.47 6.50
C CYS A 208 5.26 4.89 7.56
N PHE A 209 4.90 3.73 8.07
CA PHE A 209 5.79 2.83 8.79
C PHE A 209 6.71 2.13 7.78
N TYR A 210 8.01 2.20 7.99
CA TYR A 210 9.00 1.61 7.09
C TYR A 210 10.23 1.11 7.85
N PHE A 211 11.05 0.30 7.19
CA PHE A 211 12.25 -0.29 7.75
C PHE A 211 13.52 0.30 7.13
N TYR A 212 14.42 0.75 8.00
CA TYR A 212 15.80 1.19 7.75
C TYR A 212 15.95 2.39 6.80
N VAL A 213 15.57 2.26 5.53
CA VAL A 213 15.72 3.23 4.44
C VAL A 213 14.37 3.69 3.89
N ASN A 214 14.27 4.98 3.57
CA ASN A 214 13.14 5.60 2.90
C ASN A 214 13.42 5.91 1.42
N ASP A 215 14.37 5.19 0.81
CA ASP A 215 14.74 5.34 -0.59
C ASP A 215 14.93 3.97 -1.26
N ILE A 216 14.89 3.94 -2.59
CA ILE A 216 15.13 2.74 -3.40
C ILE A 216 16.64 2.54 -3.55
N VAL A 217 17.15 1.58 -2.80
CA VAL A 217 18.60 1.22 -2.76
C VAL A 217 18.88 -0.14 -3.41
N ASN A 218 20.12 -0.40 -3.79
CA ASN A 218 20.50 -1.71 -4.37
C ASN A 218 21.01 -2.71 -3.34
N THR A 219 21.15 -2.30 -2.07
CA THR A 219 21.70 -3.11 -0.99
C THR A 219 20.61 -3.52 0.00
N VAL A 220 20.72 -4.74 0.51
CA VAL A 220 19.82 -5.24 1.56
C VAL A 220 20.51 -5.10 2.91
N PHE A 221 19.94 -4.30 3.80
CA PHE A 221 20.44 -4.17 5.16
C PHE A 221 20.19 -5.45 5.95
N LYS A 222 21.20 -5.89 6.72
CA LYS A 222 21.12 -7.07 7.59
C LYS A 222 21.65 -6.71 8.97
N GLY A 223 20.74 -6.40 9.90
CA GLY A 223 21.05 -6.14 11.30
C GLY A 223 20.84 -7.37 12.20
N GLU A 224 20.96 -7.13 13.50
CA GLU A 224 20.66 -8.12 14.55
C GLU A 224 19.17 -8.10 14.93
N ASN A 225 18.63 -9.27 15.34
CA ASN A 225 17.23 -9.42 15.72
C ASN A 225 16.89 -8.76 17.08
N ASN A 226 17.81 -8.82 18.04
CA ASN A 226 17.65 -8.30 19.41
C ASN A 226 17.28 -6.79 19.46
N ASN A 227 17.64 -6.02 18.43
CA ASN A 227 17.43 -4.59 18.33
C ASN A 227 16.69 -4.17 17.04
N ALA A 228 16.03 -5.11 16.37
CA ALA A 228 15.39 -4.87 15.07
C ALA A 228 14.41 -3.68 15.07
N MET A 229 13.67 -3.49 16.18
CA MET A 229 12.64 -2.45 16.29
C MET A 229 13.17 -1.03 16.17
N THR A 230 14.45 -0.77 16.46
CA THR A 230 15.05 0.57 16.30
C THR A 230 15.24 0.97 14.83
N ASN A 231 15.22 -0.01 13.93
CA ASN A 231 15.31 0.23 12.50
C ASN A 231 13.95 0.50 11.86
N TYR A 232 12.84 0.23 12.55
CA TYR A 232 11.51 0.59 12.08
C TYR A 232 11.21 2.05 12.45
N LYS A 233 10.76 2.81 11.46
CA LYS A 233 10.62 4.26 11.53
C LYS A 233 9.25 4.66 10.97
N PHE A 234 8.86 5.90 11.27
CA PHE A 234 7.76 6.57 10.63
C PHE A 234 8.29 7.78 9.87
N GLY A 235 7.86 7.96 8.62
CA GLY A 235 8.32 9.07 7.80
C GLY A 235 7.76 9.03 6.40
N VAL A 236 8.39 9.78 5.49
CA VAL A 236 8.00 9.86 4.07
C VAL A 236 9.18 9.44 3.19
N PRO A 237 8.97 9.10 1.91
CA PRO A 237 10.04 8.77 1.00
C PRO A 237 11.06 9.91 0.85
N ALA A 238 12.34 9.59 0.67
CA ALA A 238 13.42 10.59 0.57
C ALA A 238 13.20 11.63 -0.53
N GLU A 239 12.59 11.25 -1.66
CA GLU A 239 12.21 12.18 -2.73
C GLU A 239 11.14 13.18 -2.27
N VAL A 240 10.18 12.72 -1.47
CA VAL A 240 9.13 13.55 -0.87
C VAL A 240 9.71 14.47 0.21
N GLU A 241 10.66 13.98 1.03
CA GLU A 241 11.37 14.81 2.02
C GLU A 241 12.13 15.96 1.36
N LYS A 242 12.85 15.70 0.27
CA LYS A 242 13.57 16.73 -0.52
C LYS A 242 12.62 17.79 -1.11
N CYS A 243 11.37 17.40 -1.32
CA CYS A 243 10.28 18.25 -1.78
C CYS A 243 9.58 19.03 -0.66
N GLY A 244 10.07 18.96 0.58
CA GLY A 244 9.45 19.60 1.75
C GLY A 244 8.25 18.84 2.33
N GLY A 245 8.05 17.58 1.94
CA GLY A 245 6.93 16.75 2.40
C GLY A 245 7.08 16.27 3.84
N GLY A 246 5.95 16.26 4.57
CA GLY A 246 5.81 15.89 5.99
C GLY A 246 4.80 16.76 6.76
N GLY A 247 4.43 17.93 6.22
CA GLY A 247 3.35 18.79 6.73
C GLY A 247 2.01 18.45 6.07
N GLY A 248 0.98 18.18 6.87
CA GLY A 248 -0.37 17.94 6.36
C GLY A 248 -0.97 19.15 5.67
N GLY A 249 -1.63 18.90 4.54
CA GLY A 249 -2.63 19.79 3.93
C GLY A 249 -2.11 20.98 3.14
N ALA A 250 -2.13 20.86 1.81
CA ALA A 250 -2.52 21.97 0.95
C ALA A 250 -2.97 21.41 -0.41
N ASN A 251 -4.25 21.60 -0.68
CA ASN A 251 -4.82 21.58 -2.02
C ASN A 251 -4.03 22.57 -2.88
N ASN A 252 -3.39 22.10 -3.94
CA ASN A 252 -2.96 22.99 -5.02
C ASN A 252 -3.95 22.82 -6.17
N GLU A 253 -5.14 23.40 -5.96
CA GLU A 253 -5.91 23.96 -7.06
C GLU A 253 -5.49 25.43 -7.21
N ASP A 254 -4.84 25.70 -8.35
CA ASP A 254 -5.00 26.85 -9.24
C ASP A 254 -5.04 28.30 -8.69
N GLY A 255 -4.07 29.10 -9.17
CA GLY A 255 -4.43 30.33 -9.88
C GLY A 255 -4.46 31.68 -9.14
N SER A 256 -3.43 32.49 -9.41
CA SER A 256 -3.50 33.92 -9.75
C SER A 256 -3.50 35.00 -8.64
N HIS A 257 -2.70 36.03 -8.95
CA HIS A 257 -2.40 37.26 -8.22
C HIS A 257 -3.61 38.13 -7.85
N GLY A 258 -3.47 38.85 -6.73
CA GLY A 258 -4.22 40.05 -6.40
C GLY A 258 -3.75 40.66 -5.08
N GLU A 259 -3.04 41.78 -5.16
CA GLU A 259 -2.58 42.62 -4.04
C GLU A 259 -3.76 43.15 -3.19
N GLY A 260 -3.49 43.52 -1.92
CA GLY A 260 -4.31 44.51 -1.22
C GLY A 260 -4.58 44.25 0.26
N SER A 261 -3.86 45.01 1.10
CA SER A 261 -4.03 45.18 2.54
C SER A 261 -5.48 45.49 2.99
N ASN A 262 -5.96 44.84 4.08
CA ASN A 262 -6.29 45.52 5.33
C ASN A 262 -6.87 44.60 6.42
N THR A 263 -6.36 44.87 7.62
CA THR A 263 -6.70 44.38 8.95
C THR A 263 -8.15 44.67 9.34
N THR A 264 -8.93 43.67 9.75
CA THR A 264 -9.99 43.84 10.77
C THR A 264 -10.31 42.48 11.43
N ALA A 265 -10.25 42.43 12.75
CA ALA A 265 -10.60 41.28 13.58
C ALA A 265 -12.14 41.25 13.88
N PRO A 266 -12.65 40.31 14.71
CA PRO A 266 -13.56 39.26 14.28
C PRO A 266 -15.04 39.55 14.63
N THR A 267 -15.96 39.21 13.72
CA THR A 267 -17.40 39.23 14.01
C THR A 267 -17.92 37.81 14.26
N THR A 268 -18.38 37.60 15.49
CA THR A 268 -19.06 36.42 16.02
C THR A 268 -20.33 36.12 15.21
N ARG A 269 -20.44 34.91 14.63
CA ARG A 269 -21.71 34.40 14.10
C ARG A 269 -22.35 33.43 15.09
N GLN A 270 -23.61 33.71 15.39
CA GLN A 270 -24.51 32.92 16.23
C GLN A 270 -24.81 31.54 15.61
N PRO A 271 -25.13 30.51 16.41
CA PRO A 271 -25.50 29.19 15.92
C PRO A 271 -26.90 29.17 15.29
N LEU A 272 -27.05 28.42 14.19
CA LEU A 272 -28.35 28.07 13.61
C LEU A 272 -29.18 27.15 14.52
N PRO A 273 -30.51 27.21 14.47
CA PRO A 273 -31.40 26.42 15.30
C PRO A 273 -31.42 24.92 14.94
N SER A 274 -31.50 24.12 16.01
CA SER A 274 -31.62 22.66 16.06
C SER A 274 -32.87 22.15 15.34
N VAL A 275 -32.68 21.25 14.37
CA VAL A 275 -33.76 20.43 13.79
C VAL A 275 -33.79 19.11 14.55
N GLY A 276 -34.95 18.81 15.14
CA GLY A 276 -35.17 17.66 16.00
C GLY A 276 -35.05 16.29 15.30
N PRO A 277 -34.94 15.20 16.07
CA PRO A 277 -34.65 13.87 15.56
C PRO A 277 -35.82 13.25 14.79
N ALA A 278 -35.49 12.58 13.69
CA ALA A 278 -36.40 11.79 12.87
C ALA A 278 -36.95 10.56 13.64
N PRO A 279 -38.20 10.14 13.38
CA PRO A 279 -38.81 9.00 14.07
C PRO A 279 -38.17 7.65 13.68
N SER A 280 -38.01 6.78 14.68
CA SER A 280 -37.47 5.43 14.55
C SER A 280 -38.39 4.49 13.76
N PRO A 281 -37.86 3.61 12.89
CA PRO A 281 -38.65 2.59 12.20
C PRO A 281 -39.09 1.46 13.16
N GLN A 282 -40.37 1.09 13.11
CA GLN A 282 -40.93 -0.10 13.77
C GLN A 282 -40.46 -1.40 13.08
N PRO A 283 -40.29 -2.51 13.84
CA PRO A 283 -39.89 -3.81 13.30
C PRO A 283 -41.05 -4.56 12.63
N THR A 284 -40.78 -5.08 11.43
CA THR A 284 -41.67 -5.93 10.63
C THR A 284 -41.69 -7.38 11.16
N PRO A 285 -42.83 -8.11 11.12
CA PRO A 285 -42.92 -9.47 11.70
C PRO A 285 -42.15 -10.54 10.90
N SER A 286 -41.65 -11.55 11.63
CA SER A 286 -40.90 -12.69 11.11
C SER A 286 -41.78 -13.65 10.32
N SER A 287 -41.30 -14.10 9.15
CA SER A 287 -41.92 -15.17 8.38
C SER A 287 -41.38 -16.53 8.81
N THR A 288 -42.32 -17.38 9.23
CA THR A 288 -42.18 -18.75 9.70
C THR A 288 -41.40 -19.69 8.77
N GLN A 289 -40.51 -20.48 9.38
CA GLN A 289 -39.77 -21.60 8.77
C GLN A 289 -40.72 -22.64 8.14
N LYS A 290 -40.48 -23.00 6.87
CA LYS A 290 -40.99 -24.26 6.30
C LYS A 290 -39.87 -25.30 6.30
N ARG A 291 -40.08 -26.35 7.11
CA ARG A 291 -39.33 -27.61 7.11
C ARG A 291 -39.45 -28.30 5.74
N CYS A 292 -38.33 -28.62 5.11
CA CYS A 292 -38.27 -29.64 4.07
C CYS A 292 -38.09 -31.01 4.72
N ARG A 293 -38.93 -31.96 4.32
CA ARG A 293 -39.02 -33.33 4.80
C ARG A 293 -38.30 -34.23 3.78
N GLU A 294 -37.24 -34.92 4.20
CA GLU A 294 -36.57 -35.96 3.42
C GLU A 294 -37.52 -37.14 3.17
N LYS A 295 -37.61 -37.58 1.91
CA LYS A 295 -38.26 -38.83 1.50
C LYS A 295 -37.20 -39.92 1.35
N LYS A 296 -37.45 -41.04 2.03
CA LYS A 296 -36.75 -42.32 1.94
C LYS A 296 -37.43 -43.22 0.90
N ASN A 297 -36.69 -44.22 0.42
CA ASN A 297 -37.03 -45.36 -0.47
C ASN A 297 -36.78 -45.06 -1.96
N GLN A 298 -36.00 -45.86 -2.71
CA GLN A 298 -35.79 -47.31 -2.65
C GLN A 298 -34.32 -47.72 -2.48
#